data_AF-K0ZWH3-F1
#
_entry.id   AF-K0ZWH3-F1
#
_cell.length_a   1.000
_cell.length_b   1.000
_cell.length_c   1.000
_cell.angle_alpha   90.00
_cell.angle_beta   90.00
_cell.angle_gamma   90.00
#
_symmetry.space_group_name_H-M   'P 1'
#
loop_
_entity.id
_entity.type
_entity.pdbx_description
1 polymer ?
#
loop_
_entity_poly.entity_id
_entity_poly.type
_entity_poly.pdbx_seq_one_letter_code
_entity_poly.pdbx_strand_id
1 'polypeptide(L)'
;MKTAEGTWSFKSYDKTSETINGADAHFIGTWEFTPAPTVTHKATHEFVSGTPGKELPQEVKTLLPADQTDLKDGNQVTPTQPSKTEVKTAEGTWSFKSYDKTSETVNGSDVKFVGTWEFTASPASTVTHKAVHEFVSGTPGKELPQEVKTLLPA
;
A
#
# COMPACT_ATOMS: atom_id res chain seq x y z
N MET A 1 32.09 -26.82 -13.64
CA MET A 1 30.88 -27.31 -14.34
C MET A 1 29.69 -26.50 -13.86
N LYS A 2 28.87 -25.95 -14.77
CA LYS A 2 27.68 -25.17 -14.41
C LYS A 2 26.42 -26.01 -14.62
N THR A 3 25.51 -25.97 -13.67
CA THR A 3 24.17 -26.59 -13.72
C THR A 3 23.10 -25.52 -13.45
N ALA A 4 21.82 -25.88 -13.57
CA ALA A 4 20.72 -24.98 -13.22
C ALA A 4 20.71 -24.62 -11.72
N GLU A 5 21.17 -25.53 -10.87
CA GLU A 5 21.17 -25.38 -9.41
C GLU A 5 22.41 -24.64 -8.89
N GLY A 6 23.51 -24.58 -9.65
CA GLY A 6 24.74 -23.92 -9.23
C GLY A 6 25.97 -24.26 -10.05
N THR A 7 27.14 -23.96 -9.53
CA THR A 7 28.43 -24.21 -10.17
C THR A 7 29.26 -25.14 -9.29
N TRP A 8 29.71 -26.25 -9.89
CA TRP A 8 30.66 -27.18 -9.31
C TRP A 8 32.09 -26.81 -9.75
N SER A 9 32.99 -26.61 -8.79
CA SER A 9 34.39 -26.31 -9.00
C SER A 9 35.25 -27.46 -8.48
N PHE A 10 36.05 -28.06 -9.35
CA PHE A 10 37.01 -29.09 -8.93
C PHE A 10 38.08 -28.45 -8.05
N LYS A 11 38.36 -29.05 -6.88
CA LYS A 11 39.38 -28.56 -5.94
C LYS A 11 40.68 -29.30 -6.13
N SER A 12 40.67 -30.62 -5.92
CA SER A 12 41.87 -31.46 -5.97
C SER A 12 41.50 -32.94 -5.97
N TYR A 13 42.46 -33.80 -6.29
CA TYR A 13 42.39 -35.23 -5.98
C TYR A 13 42.92 -35.49 -4.56
N ASP A 14 42.52 -36.62 -3.99
CA ASP A 14 43.06 -37.15 -2.72
C ASP A 14 44.57 -37.47 -2.81
N LYS A 15 45.04 -37.83 -4.01
CA LYS A 15 46.44 -38.12 -4.32
C LYS A 15 46.86 -37.45 -5.63
N THR A 16 48.12 -37.06 -5.73
CA THR A 16 48.71 -36.50 -6.96
C THR A 16 49.23 -37.56 -7.92
N SER A 17 49.55 -38.76 -7.43
CA SER A 17 50.02 -39.90 -8.22
C SER A 17 49.91 -41.22 -7.44
N GLU A 18 49.82 -42.35 -8.15
CA GLU A 18 49.84 -43.70 -7.59
C GLU A 18 50.53 -44.66 -8.58
N THR A 19 51.34 -45.60 -8.08
CA THR A 19 52.07 -46.58 -8.91
C THR A 19 51.25 -47.84 -9.10
N ILE A 20 50.91 -48.17 -10.34
CA ILE A 20 50.11 -49.35 -10.71
C ILE A 20 50.97 -50.62 -10.67
N ASN A 21 50.67 -51.55 -9.75
CA ASN A 21 51.34 -52.85 -9.62
C ASN A 21 50.36 -54.02 -9.82
N GLY A 22 49.71 -54.07 -10.98
CA GLY A 22 48.83 -55.18 -11.38
C GLY A 22 47.36 -55.07 -10.91
N ALA A 23 46.97 -53.96 -10.29
CA ALA A 23 45.59 -53.61 -9.96
C ALA A 23 45.29 -52.16 -10.37
N ASP A 24 44.02 -51.83 -10.61
CA ASP A 24 43.57 -50.50 -11.02
C ASP A 24 43.78 -49.46 -9.90
N ALA A 25 44.27 -48.27 -10.24
CA ALA A 25 44.34 -47.14 -9.30
C ALA A 25 42.99 -46.45 -9.18
N HIS A 26 42.72 -45.91 -7.99
CA HIS A 26 41.52 -45.15 -7.70
C HIS A 26 41.91 -43.78 -7.11
N PHE A 27 41.43 -42.72 -7.76
CA PHE A 27 41.60 -41.35 -7.30
C PHE A 27 40.23 -40.75 -6.98
N ILE A 28 40.11 -40.11 -5.83
CA ILE A 28 38.89 -39.46 -5.37
C ILE A 28 39.05 -37.95 -5.58
N GLY A 29 38.26 -37.39 -6.47
CA GLY A 29 38.21 -35.95 -6.72
C GLY A 29 37.30 -35.23 -5.74
N THR A 30 37.78 -34.18 -5.08
CA THR A 30 36.96 -33.27 -4.29
C THR A 30 36.44 -32.13 -5.16
N TRP A 31 35.14 -31.87 -5.08
CA TRP A 31 34.48 -30.76 -5.73
C TRP A 31 33.79 -29.86 -4.70
N GLU A 32 33.80 -28.55 -4.96
CA GLU A 32 33.04 -27.56 -4.18
C GLU A 32 31.86 -27.07 -5.00
N PHE A 33 30.69 -26.96 -4.36
CA PHE A 33 29.48 -26.46 -4.98
C PHE A 33 29.16 -25.05 -4.51
N THR A 34 28.90 -24.15 -5.45
CA THR A 34 28.37 -22.81 -5.22
C THR A 34 26.95 -22.74 -5.79
N PRO A 35 25.89 -22.55 -4.97
CA PRO A 35 24.52 -22.51 -5.47
C PRO A 35 24.30 -21.33 -6.41
N ALA A 36 23.42 -21.49 -7.38
CA ALA A 36 22.96 -20.41 -8.23
C ALA A 36 22.15 -19.41 -7.40
N PRO A 37 22.21 -18.10 -7.71
CA PRO A 37 21.34 -17.13 -7.06
C PRO A 37 19.89 -17.49 -7.36
N THR A 38 19.08 -17.66 -6.31
CA THR A 38 17.63 -17.79 -6.45
C THR A 38 17.08 -16.41 -6.80
N VAL A 39 16.67 -16.21 -8.05
CA VAL A 39 15.92 -15.00 -8.42
C VAL A 39 14.55 -15.12 -7.79
N THR A 40 14.30 -14.27 -6.80
CA THR A 40 12.98 -14.09 -6.19
C THR A 40 12.51 -12.68 -6.43
N HIS A 41 11.20 -12.54 -6.53
CA HIS A 41 10.50 -11.28 -6.75
C HIS A 41 9.70 -10.90 -5.50
N LYS A 42 9.28 -9.63 -5.46
CA LYS A 42 8.35 -9.14 -4.46
C LYS A 42 7.09 -8.54 -5.07
N ALA A 43 6.00 -8.59 -4.33
CA ALA A 43 4.81 -7.82 -4.62
C ALA A 43 4.67 -6.69 -3.60
N THR A 44 4.59 -5.47 -4.10
CA THR A 44 4.51 -4.24 -3.30
C THR A 44 3.13 -3.61 -3.42
N HIS A 45 2.77 -2.80 -2.44
CA HIS A 45 1.51 -2.08 -2.41
C HIS A 45 1.76 -0.57 -2.36
N GLU A 46 0.88 0.21 -2.98
CA GLU A 46 0.87 1.66 -2.85
C GLU A 46 -0.57 2.14 -2.67
N PHE A 47 -0.78 3.17 -1.85
CA PHE A 47 -2.08 3.82 -1.75
C PHE A 47 -2.08 5.20 -2.42
N VAL A 48 -3.15 5.47 -3.16
CA VAL A 48 -3.40 6.75 -3.84
C VAL A 48 -4.78 7.30 -3.45
N SER A 49 -4.93 8.62 -3.54
CA SER A 49 -6.22 9.28 -3.38
C SER A 49 -6.99 9.24 -4.69
N GLY A 50 -8.20 8.71 -4.66
CA GLY A 50 -9.18 8.81 -5.74
C GLY A 50 -9.96 10.13 -5.73
N THR A 51 -9.79 10.97 -4.71
CA THR A 51 -10.47 12.26 -4.59
C THR A 51 -9.56 13.40 -5.04
N PRO A 52 -9.86 14.10 -6.16
CA PRO A 52 -9.04 15.19 -6.66
C PRO A 52 -8.82 16.30 -5.63
N GLY A 53 -7.59 16.78 -5.50
CA GLY A 53 -7.24 17.84 -4.56
C GLY A 53 -7.18 17.40 -3.08
N LYS A 54 -7.27 16.10 -2.79
CA LYS A 54 -7.05 15.54 -1.44
C LYS A 54 -5.87 14.59 -1.44
N GLU A 55 -4.98 14.78 -0.47
CA GLU A 55 -3.86 13.86 -0.20
C GLU A 55 -4.22 12.85 0.87
N LEU A 56 -3.65 11.64 0.78
CA LEU A 56 -3.89 10.61 1.79
C LEU A 56 -3.30 11.00 3.15
N PRO A 57 -4.09 10.92 4.24
CA PRO A 57 -3.59 11.18 5.58
C PRO A 57 -2.56 10.12 5.98
N GLN A 58 -1.69 10.46 6.93
CA GLN A 58 -0.69 9.52 7.44
C GLN A 58 -1.33 8.23 7.98
N GLU A 59 -2.49 8.35 8.63
CA GLU A 59 -3.25 7.19 9.12
C GLU A 59 -3.54 6.18 8.00
N VAL A 60 -3.97 6.63 6.83
CA VAL A 60 -4.19 5.75 5.67
C VAL A 60 -2.86 5.17 5.16
N LYS A 61 -1.81 5.98 5.07
CA LYS A 61 -0.48 5.51 4.64
C LYS A 61 0.09 4.43 5.56
N THR A 62 -0.25 4.45 6.85
CA THR A 62 0.16 3.41 7.82
C THR A 62 -0.63 2.11 7.73
N LEU A 63 -1.74 2.08 6.98
CA LEU A 63 -2.51 0.86 6.72
C LEU A 63 -1.96 0.04 5.56
N LEU A 64 -0.88 0.51 4.91
CA LEU A 64 -0.26 -0.18 3.81
C LEU A 64 0.22 -1.55 4.29
N PRO A 65 -0.21 -2.64 3.65
CA PRO A 65 0.23 -3.98 4.03
C PRO A 65 1.74 -4.14 3.77
N ALA A 66 2.35 -5.12 4.43
CA ALA A 66 3.73 -5.48 4.17
C ALA A 66 3.88 -6.12 2.78
N ASP A 67 5.06 -5.92 2.18
CA ASP A 67 5.44 -6.55 0.92
C ASP A 67 5.40 -8.07 1.01
N GLN A 68 4.96 -8.72 -0.07
CA GLN A 68 5.09 -10.16 -0.23
C GLN A 68 6.45 -10.46 -0.85
N THR A 69 7.26 -11.30 -0.23
CA THR A 69 8.62 -11.66 -0.69
C THR A 69 8.69 -13.10 -1.17
N ASP A 70 9.86 -13.49 -1.68
CA ASP A 70 10.18 -14.88 -2.04
C ASP A 70 9.26 -15.48 -3.12
N LEU A 71 8.75 -14.61 -4.00
CA LEU A 71 7.88 -15.00 -5.09
C LEU A 71 8.71 -15.53 -6.26
N LYS A 72 8.31 -16.68 -6.80
CA LYS A 72 8.94 -17.30 -7.97
C LYS A 72 8.19 -16.92 -9.24
N ASP A 73 8.90 -16.92 -10.36
CA ASP A 73 8.27 -16.76 -11.67
C ASP A 73 7.18 -17.81 -11.91
N GLY A 74 6.09 -17.37 -12.54
CA GLY A 74 4.89 -18.17 -12.77
C GLY A 74 3.93 -18.22 -11.58
N ASN A 75 4.31 -17.74 -10.39
CA ASN A 75 3.38 -17.61 -9.28
C ASN A 75 2.36 -16.50 -9.58
N GLN A 76 1.08 -16.82 -9.41
CA GLN A 76 0.04 -15.81 -9.35
C GLN A 76 -0.02 -15.24 -7.93
N VAL A 77 0.03 -13.91 -7.83
CA VAL A 77 -0.07 -13.18 -6.58
C VAL A 77 -1.33 -12.34 -6.53
N THR A 78 -1.88 -12.20 -5.33
CA THR A 78 -3.05 -11.36 -5.04
C THR A 78 -2.67 -10.29 -4.03
N PRO A 79 -3.23 -9.07 -4.13
CA PRO A 79 -2.90 -8.01 -3.21
C PRO A 79 -3.42 -8.31 -1.81
N THR A 80 -2.60 -8.03 -0.81
CA THR A 80 -2.99 -8.10 0.60
C THR A 80 -3.93 -6.93 0.92
N GLN A 81 -5.05 -7.17 1.61
CA GLN A 81 -5.94 -6.09 2.05
C GLN A 81 -5.30 -5.26 3.18
N PRO A 82 -5.55 -3.94 3.26
CA PRO A 82 -5.12 -3.14 4.40
C PRO A 82 -5.75 -3.64 5.70
N SER A 83 -5.11 -3.34 6.83
CA SER A 83 -5.65 -3.68 8.16
C SER A 83 -6.98 -2.99 8.49
N LYS A 84 -7.29 -1.89 7.80
CA LYS A 84 -8.59 -1.20 7.86
C LYS A 84 -8.96 -0.71 6.46
N THR A 85 -10.24 -0.70 6.15
CA THR A 85 -10.79 -0.15 4.91
C THR A 85 -11.48 1.19 5.11
N GLU A 86 -11.54 1.70 6.33
CA GLU A 86 -12.14 2.99 6.67
C GLU A 86 -11.29 3.73 7.71
N VAL A 87 -11.04 5.02 7.48
CA VAL A 87 -10.32 5.92 8.38
C VAL A 87 -11.10 7.22 8.51
N LYS A 88 -11.43 7.61 9.75
CA LYS A 88 -12.13 8.86 10.04
C LYS A 88 -11.12 9.92 10.43
N THR A 89 -11.17 11.04 9.74
CA THR A 89 -10.38 12.24 10.00
C THR A 89 -11.29 13.39 10.40
N ALA A 90 -10.72 14.51 10.84
CA ALA A 90 -11.50 15.70 11.20
C ALA A 90 -12.30 16.27 10.01
N GLU A 91 -11.78 16.14 8.78
CA GLU A 91 -12.44 16.68 7.58
C GLU A 91 -13.51 15.73 7.01
N GLY A 92 -13.43 14.43 7.32
CA GLY A 92 -14.29 13.42 6.71
C GLY A 92 -13.74 12.00 6.83
N THR A 93 -14.36 11.09 6.10
CA THR A 93 -14.05 9.66 6.13
C THR A 93 -13.35 9.26 4.83
N TRP A 94 -12.21 8.59 4.96
CA TRP A 94 -11.53 7.90 3.88
C TRP A 94 -11.98 6.44 3.83
N SER A 95 -12.37 5.96 2.65
CA SER A 95 -12.79 4.58 2.41
C SER A 95 -11.96 3.94 1.30
N PHE A 96 -11.41 2.76 1.57
CA PHE A 96 -10.71 1.96 0.58
C PHE A 96 -11.71 1.41 -0.44
N LYS A 97 -11.46 1.66 -1.74
CA LYS A 97 -12.34 1.24 -2.83
C LYS A 97 -11.93 -0.14 -3.35
N SER A 98 -10.75 -0.20 -3.95
CA SER A 98 -10.15 -1.44 -4.48
C SER A 98 -8.70 -1.20 -4.86
N TYR A 99 -8.00 -2.30 -5.14
CA TYR A 99 -6.78 -2.27 -5.93
C TYR A 99 -7.08 -2.10 -7.42
N ASP A 100 -6.08 -1.68 -8.19
CA ASP A 100 -6.10 -1.59 -9.65
C ASP A 100 -6.29 -2.96 -10.31
N LYS A 101 -5.78 -4.02 -9.68
CA LYS A 101 -5.88 -5.41 -10.12
C LYS A 101 -6.25 -6.33 -8.96
N THR A 102 -6.96 -7.41 -9.25
CA THR A 102 -7.29 -8.47 -8.27
C THR A 102 -6.19 -9.52 -8.14
N SER A 103 -5.38 -9.70 -9.17
CA SER A 103 -4.22 -10.57 -9.20
C SER A 103 -3.24 -10.17 -10.30
N GLU A 104 -1.99 -10.63 -10.20
CA GLU A 104 -0.97 -10.49 -11.24
C GLU A 104 -0.02 -11.69 -11.19
N THR A 105 0.53 -12.11 -12.33
CA THR A 105 1.50 -13.21 -12.40
C THR A 105 2.91 -12.65 -12.42
N VAL A 106 3.78 -13.17 -11.57
CA VAL A 106 5.20 -12.82 -11.54
C VAL A 106 5.87 -13.36 -12.81
N ASN A 107 6.43 -12.47 -13.63
CA ASN A 107 7.05 -12.83 -14.91
C ASN A 107 8.36 -12.05 -15.14
N GLY A 108 9.36 -12.36 -14.32
CA GLY A 108 10.71 -11.80 -14.38
C GLY A 108 10.85 -10.43 -13.73
N SER A 109 9.82 -9.94 -13.04
CA SER A 109 9.84 -8.66 -12.34
C SER A 109 8.95 -8.65 -11.10
N ASP A 110 9.24 -7.70 -10.23
CA ASP A 110 8.38 -7.38 -9.08
C ASP A 110 7.00 -6.93 -9.55
N VAL A 111 6.00 -7.22 -8.71
CA VAL A 111 4.60 -6.85 -8.92
C VAL A 111 4.27 -5.64 -8.05
N LYS A 112 3.37 -4.79 -8.53
CA LYS A 112 2.88 -3.63 -7.77
C LYS A 112 1.38 -3.53 -7.88
N PHE A 113 0.72 -3.42 -6.73
CA PHE A 113 -0.70 -3.18 -6.62
C PHE A 113 -0.98 -1.79 -6.07
N VAL A 114 -1.82 -1.03 -6.76
CA VAL A 114 -2.16 0.34 -6.39
C VAL A 114 -3.59 0.39 -5.86
N GLY A 115 -3.72 0.65 -4.57
CA GLY A 115 -4.97 0.74 -3.85
C GLY A 115 -5.52 2.16 -3.85
N THR A 116 -6.78 2.33 -4.26
CA THR A 116 -7.44 3.64 -4.30
C THR A 116 -8.30 3.87 -3.06
N TRP A 117 -8.09 5.00 -2.39
CA TRP A 117 -8.92 5.47 -1.28
C TRP A 117 -9.74 6.69 -1.70
N GLU A 118 -11.01 6.73 -1.34
CA GLU A 118 -11.90 7.85 -1.63
C GLU A 118 -12.27 8.59 -0.34
N PHE A 119 -12.23 9.91 -0.39
CA PHE A 119 -12.61 10.79 0.71
C PHE A 119 -14.07 11.23 0.55
N THR A 120 -14.84 11.05 1.61
CA THR A 120 -16.18 11.61 1.78
C THR A 120 -16.14 12.64 2.90
N ALA A 121 -16.38 13.91 2.58
CA ALA A 121 -16.42 14.97 3.58
C ALA A 121 -17.49 14.67 4.63
N SER A 122 -17.15 14.90 5.91
CA SER A 122 -18.17 14.90 6.96
C SER A 122 -19.12 16.06 6.68
N PRO A 123 -20.45 15.90 6.84
CA PRO A 123 -21.36 17.03 6.68
C PRO A 123 -20.93 18.14 7.64
N ALA A 124 -20.44 19.24 7.08
CA ALA A 124 -20.19 20.43 7.87
C ALA A 124 -21.51 20.81 8.52
N SER A 125 -21.53 20.95 9.85
CA SER A 125 -22.65 21.59 10.53
C SER A 125 -22.79 22.98 9.92
N THR A 126 -23.71 23.13 8.97
CA THR A 126 -24.10 24.42 8.45
C THR A 126 -24.76 25.13 9.61
N VAL A 127 -24.01 25.99 10.30
CA VAL A 127 -24.63 26.98 11.18
C VAL A 127 -25.39 27.91 10.26
N THR A 128 -26.66 27.61 10.02
CA THR A 128 -27.58 28.54 9.38
C THR A 128 -27.79 29.69 10.36
N HIS A 129 -26.96 30.71 10.29
CA HIS A 129 -27.16 31.94 11.05
C HIS A 129 -28.45 32.60 10.53
N LYS A 130 -29.58 32.40 11.22
CA LYS A 130 -30.77 33.24 11.02
C LYS A 130 -30.47 34.61 11.62
N ALA A 131 -30.37 35.63 10.77
CA ALA A 131 -30.39 37.01 11.24
C ALA A 131 -31.82 37.33 11.71
N VAL A 132 -32.05 37.31 13.04
CA VAL A 132 -33.29 37.82 13.63
C VAL A 132 -33.16 39.33 13.71
N HIS A 133 -33.94 40.03 12.91
CA HIS A 133 -34.06 41.48 13.03
C HIS A 133 -35.21 41.76 14.00
N GLU A 134 -34.96 42.60 15.01
CA GLU A 134 -35.97 43.11 15.93
C GLU A 134 -35.88 44.63 15.94
N PHE A 135 -37.00 45.31 15.77
CA PHE A 135 -37.08 46.75 15.96
C PHE A 135 -37.44 47.04 17.41
N VAL A 136 -36.62 47.85 18.08
CA VAL A 136 -36.86 48.34 19.45
C VAL A 136 -37.01 49.86 19.43
N SER A 137 -37.87 50.40 20.31
CA SER A 137 -38.05 51.84 20.44
C SER A 137 -36.87 52.47 21.18
N GLY A 138 -36.21 53.45 20.56
CA GLY A 138 -35.16 54.24 21.23
C GLY A 138 -35.70 55.33 22.16
N THR A 139 -37.02 55.49 22.28
CA THR A 139 -37.65 56.53 23.12
C THR A 139 -38.23 55.89 24.39
N PRO A 140 -37.71 56.21 25.59
CA PRO A 140 -38.25 55.69 26.84
C PRO A 140 -39.74 55.99 26.99
N GLY A 141 -40.54 54.97 27.28
CA GLY A 141 -41.99 55.10 27.49
C GLY A 141 -42.85 55.15 26.22
N LYS A 142 -42.29 54.89 25.03
CA LYS A 142 -43.07 54.77 23.78
C LYS A 142 -42.87 53.42 23.11
N GLU A 143 -43.97 52.74 22.81
CA GLU A 143 -43.97 51.51 22.03
C GLU A 143 -43.92 51.81 20.52
N LEU A 144 -43.30 50.91 19.75
CA LEU A 144 -43.29 51.01 18.29
C LEU A 144 -44.70 50.75 17.71
N PRO A 145 -45.16 51.57 16.74
CA PRO A 145 -46.39 51.32 16.01
C PRO A 145 -46.39 49.94 15.33
N GLN A 146 -47.56 49.32 15.20
CA GLN A 146 -47.70 48.02 14.54
C GLN A 146 -47.17 48.03 13.10
N GLU A 147 -47.36 49.14 12.37
CA GLU A 147 -46.87 49.32 11.00
C GLU A 147 -45.33 49.20 10.89
N VAL A 148 -44.59 49.63 11.91
CA VAL A 148 -43.12 49.54 11.94
C VAL A 148 -42.66 48.13 12.29
N LYS A 149 -43.38 47.44 13.18
CA LYS A 149 -43.11 46.04 13.51
C LYS A 149 -43.28 45.10 12.31
N THR A 150 -44.14 45.48 11.35
CA THR A 150 -44.35 44.72 10.11
C THR A 150 -43.32 44.99 9.01
N LEU A 151 -42.43 45.98 9.18
CA LEU A 151 -41.37 46.31 8.21
C LEU A 151 -40.11 45.45 8.38
N LEU A 152 -40.15 44.42 9.23
CA LEU A 152 -39.03 43.49 9.36
C LEU A 152 -38.73 42.83 8.00
N PRO A 153 -37.46 42.76 7.59
CA PRO A 153 -37.09 42.05 6.37
C PRO A 153 -37.50 40.58 6.48
N ALA A 154 -38.01 40.01 5.38
CA ALA A 154 -38.41 38.60 5.28
C ALA A 154 -37.21 37.64 5.38
#